data_AF-A0A1X7VKE3-F1
#
_entry.id   AF-A0A1X7VKE3-F1
#
_cell.length_a   1.000
_cell.length_b   1.000
_cell.length_c   1.000
_cell.angle_alpha   90.00
_cell.angle_beta   90.00
_cell.angle_gamma   90.00
#
_symmetry.space_group_name_H-M   'P 1'
#
loop_
_entity.id
_entity.type
_entity.pdbx_description
1 polymer ?
#
loop_
_entity_poly.entity_id
_entity_poly.type
_entity_poly.pdbx_seq_one_letter_code
_entity_poly.pdbx_strand_id
1 'polypeptide(L)'
;MNPVPYRADYFGHKLHVDQNEKYVMCGVTHVCVVDGYSGKIIYFITMPVKNNVEIYTHLFHMAFGINSCRVDHGKEWTLMLFIQELAIW
;
A
#
# COMPACT_ATOMS: atom_id res chain seq x y z
N MET A 1 0.54 -7.64 -18.56
CA MET A 1 -0.81 -7.07 -18.36
C MET A 1 -1.53 -7.96 -17.39
N ASN A 2 -2.13 -7.42 -16.31
CA ASN A 2 -2.84 -8.26 -15.34
C ASN A 2 -4.10 -8.81 -16.04
N PRO A 3 -4.25 -10.13 -16.24
CA PRO A 3 -5.32 -10.69 -17.07
C PRO A 3 -6.72 -10.55 -16.44
N VAL A 4 -6.77 -10.23 -15.14
CA VAL A 4 -8.02 -10.06 -14.39
C VAL A 4 -8.19 -8.58 -14.02
N PRO A 5 -9.32 -7.95 -14.39
CA PRO A 5 -9.66 -6.61 -13.94
C PRO A 5 -9.63 -6.51 -12.41
N TYR A 6 -9.06 -5.42 -11.89
CA TYR A 6 -9.05 -5.18 -10.45
C TYR A 6 -10.48 -4.99 -9.95
N ARG A 7 -10.92 -5.90 -9.08
CA ARG A 7 -12.23 -5.90 -8.44
C ARG A 7 -12.08 -6.24 -6.96
N ALA A 8 -12.55 -5.36 -6.09
CA ALA A 8 -12.75 -5.63 -4.66
C ALA A 8 -14.24 -5.85 -4.42
N ASP A 9 -14.59 -6.74 -3.49
CA ASP A 9 -15.98 -7.22 -3.31
C ASP A 9 -16.62 -6.66 -2.02
N TYR A 10 -15.79 -6.25 -1.06
CA TYR A 10 -16.19 -5.61 0.18
C TYR A 10 -15.05 -4.75 0.73
N PHE A 11 -15.36 -3.88 1.69
CA PHE A 11 -14.40 -3.01 2.36
C PHE A 11 -13.30 -3.83 3.05
N GLY A 12 -12.03 -3.51 2.78
CA GLY A 12 -10.88 -4.25 3.28
C GLY A 12 -10.52 -5.50 2.47
N HIS A 13 -11.26 -5.84 1.40
CA HIS A 13 -10.94 -7.00 0.55
C HIS A 13 -9.57 -6.80 -0.15
N LYS A 14 -9.37 -5.63 -0.75
CA LYS A 14 -8.13 -5.31 -1.46
C LYS A 14 -7.70 -3.90 -1.12
N LEU A 15 -6.40 -3.70 -0.95
CA LEU A 15 -5.82 -2.37 -0.79
C LEU A 15 -5.06 -1.95 -2.04
N HIS A 16 -4.94 -0.64 -2.18
CA HIS A 16 -4.00 -0.01 -3.09
C HIS A 16 -3.09 0.90 -2.29
N VAL A 17 -1.79 0.64 -2.33
CA VAL A 17 -0.77 1.45 -1.68
C VAL A 17 0.04 2.14 -2.75
N ASP A 18 0.21 3.45 -2.62
CA ASP A 18 0.93 4.25 -3.60
C ASP A 18 1.68 5.42 -2.95
N GLN A 19 2.78 5.83 -3.58
CA GLN A 19 3.54 7.00 -3.18
C GLN A 19 3.04 8.22 -3.99
N ASN A 20 2.62 9.27 -3.30
CA ASN A 20 2.26 10.51 -3.95
C ASN A 20 3.50 11.29 -4.39
N GLU A 21 3.70 11.38 -5.70
CA GLU A 21 4.83 12.08 -6.33
C GLU A 21 4.74 13.62 -6.25
N LYS A 22 3.55 14.19 -6.00
CA LYS A 22 3.38 15.66 -6.00
C LYS A 22 3.94 16.31 -4.73
N TYR A 23 3.81 15.63 -3.60
CA TYR A 23 4.32 16.15 -2.32
C TYR A 23 5.85 16.10 -2.21
N VAL A 24 6.52 15.41 -3.12
CA VAL A 24 7.98 15.49 -3.27
C VAL A 24 8.42 16.93 -3.54
N MET A 25 7.60 17.73 -4.25
CA MET A 25 7.89 19.16 -4.48
C MET A 25 7.87 19.98 -3.20
N CYS A 26 7.20 19.50 -2.14
CA CYS A 26 7.19 20.10 -0.81
C CYS A 26 8.29 19.54 0.11
N GLY A 27 9.23 18.74 -0.44
CA GLY A 27 10.32 18.14 0.33
C GLY A 27 9.88 17.00 1.25
N VAL A 28 8.75 16.34 0.95
CA VAL A 28 8.26 15.19 1.72
C VAL A 28 7.86 14.03 0.81
N THR A 29 7.97 12.82 1.34
CA THR A 29 7.40 11.60 0.77
C THR A 29 6.08 11.31 1.49
N HIS A 30 5.01 11.20 0.72
CA HIS A 30 3.68 10.89 1.24
C HIS A 30 3.20 9.57 0.63
N VAL A 31 2.88 8.59 1.47
CA VAL A 31 2.38 7.27 1.04
C VAL A 31 0.94 7.16 1.50
N CYS A 32 0.05 6.80 0.58
CA CYS A 32 -1.37 6.62 0.84
C CYS A 32 -1.78 5.16 0.72
N VAL A 33 -2.74 4.77 1.54
CA VAL A 33 -3.41 3.49 1.46
C VAL A 33 -4.88 3.72 1.17
N VAL A 34 -5.35 3.15 0.07
CA VAL A 34 -6.70 3.30 -0.44
C VAL A 34 -7.40 1.95 -0.40
N ASP A 35 -8.61 1.92 0.14
CA ASP A 35 -9.46 0.73 0.09
C ASP A 35 -10.01 0.54 -1.34
N GLY A 36 -9.80 -0.65 -1.89
CA GLY A 36 -10.13 -0.99 -3.27
C GLY A 36 -11.63 -1.08 -3.56
N TYR A 37 -12.48 -1.23 -2.54
CA TYR A 37 -13.94 -1.30 -2.70
C TYR A 37 -14.58 0.09 -2.63
N SER A 38 -14.26 0.86 -1.58
CA SER A 38 -14.85 2.18 -1.32
C SER A 38 -14.12 3.33 -2.01
N GLY A 39 -12.87 3.14 -2.45
CA GLY A 39 -12.02 4.19 -3.01
C GLY A 39 -11.55 5.23 -1.98
N LYS A 40 -11.78 4.99 -0.68
CA LYS A 40 -11.41 5.92 0.40
C LYS A 40 -9.97 5.72 0.81
N ILE A 41 -9.29 6.81 1.14
CA ILE A 41 -8.01 6.78 1.85
C ILE A 41 -8.30 6.31 3.27
N ILE A 42 -7.76 5.16 3.65
CA ILE A 42 -7.93 4.56 4.98
C ILE A 42 -6.73 4.83 5.89
N TYR A 43 -5.57 5.13 5.30
CA TYR A 43 -4.35 5.44 6.04
C TYR A 43 -3.36 6.24 5.17
N PHE A 44 -2.48 7.00 5.81
CA PHE A 44 -1.40 7.69 5.12
C PHE A 44 -0.20 7.90 6.04
N ILE A 45 0.98 8.04 5.45
CA ILE A 45 2.23 8.34 6.16
C ILE A 45 2.93 9.47 5.43
N THR A 46 3.44 10.44 6.17
CA THR A 46 4.27 11.53 5.63
C THR A 46 5.63 11.51 6.29
N MET A 47 6.69 11.54 5.49
CA MET A 47 8.07 11.54 5.97
C MET A 47 8.91 12.55 5.18
N PRO A 48 9.90 13.21 5.79
CA PRO A 48 10.74 14.19 5.09
C PRO A 48 11.62 13.54 4.00
N VAL A 49 12.14 12.34 4.26
CA VAL A 49 12.93 11.56 3.31
C VAL A 49 12.35 10.16 3.25
N LYS A 50 12.25 9.60 2.05
CA LYS A 50 11.75 8.23 1.84
C LYS A 50 12.55 7.24 2.67
N ASN A 51 11.86 6.56 3.59
CA ASN A 51 12.44 5.52 4.42
C ASN A 51 11.57 4.26 4.34
N ASN A 52 12.07 3.24 3.65
CA ASN A 52 11.32 2.00 3.41
C ASN A 52 11.04 1.21 4.71
N VAL A 53 11.92 1.31 5.71
CA VAL A 53 11.72 0.66 7.01
C VAL A 53 10.59 1.34 7.77
N GLU A 54 10.52 2.66 7.70
CA GLU A 54 9.43 3.46 8.29
C GLU A 54 8.10 3.13 7.60
N ILE A 55 8.07 3.15 6.26
CA ILE A 55 6.89 2.76 5.46
C ILE A 55 6.41 1.38 5.87
N TYR A 56 7.32 0.40 5.93
CA TYR A 56 6.98 -0.94 6.35
C TYR A 56 6.43 -0.98 7.78
N THR A 57 7.09 -0.33 8.74
CA THR A 57 6.69 -0.34 10.16
C THR A 57 5.26 0.17 10.36
N HIS A 58 4.86 1.22 9.64
CA HIS A 58 3.50 1.77 9.75
C HIS A 58 2.46 0.96 8.96
N LEU A 59 2.85 0.36 7.83
CA LEU A 59 1.93 -0.40 6.97
C LEU A 59 1.86 -1.89 7.29
N PHE A 60 2.76 -2.44 8.11
CA PHE A 60 2.87 -3.88 8.32
C PHE A 60 1.57 -4.46 8.90
N HIS A 61 0.94 -3.77 9.85
CA HIS A 61 -0.34 -4.19 10.44
C HIS A 61 -1.47 -4.27 9.40
N MET A 62 -1.40 -3.43 8.37
CA MET A 62 -2.41 -3.38 7.31
C MET A 62 -2.24 -4.53 6.31
N ALA A 63 -1.06 -5.17 6.26
CA ALA A 63 -0.85 -6.34 5.42
C ALA A 63 -1.49 -7.61 6.01
N PHE A 64 -1.85 -7.63 7.29
CA PHE A 64 -2.49 -8.77 7.95
C PHE A 64 -3.99 -8.81 7.67
N GLY A 65 -4.48 -9.98 7.23
CA GLY A 65 -5.91 -10.23 7.02
C GLY A 65 -6.48 -9.61 5.74
N ILE A 66 -5.63 -9.13 4.83
CA ILE A 66 -6.05 -8.56 3.54
C ILE A 66 -5.66 -9.52 2.41
N ASN A 67 -6.64 -9.84 1.56
CA ASN A 67 -6.44 -10.84 0.50
C ASN A 67 -5.43 -10.37 -0.56
N SER A 68 -5.39 -9.06 -0.85
CA SER A 68 -4.47 -8.52 -1.84
C SER A 68 -4.14 -7.06 -1.61
N CYS A 69 -2.86 -6.73 -1.62
CA CYS A 69 -2.35 -5.37 -1.70
C CYS A 69 -1.81 -5.10 -3.11
N ARG A 70 -2.27 -4.02 -3.73
CA ARG A 70 -1.81 -3.57 -5.06
C ARG A 70 -0.86 -2.40 -4.90
N VAL A 71 0.35 -2.58 -5.41
CA VAL A 71 1.41 -1.58 -5.50
C VAL A 71 1.91 -1.45 -6.94
N ASP A 72 2.75 -0.46 -7.19
CA ASP A 72 3.55 -0.41 -8.40
C ASP A 72 4.73 -1.42 -8.33
N HIS A 73 5.60 -1.42 -9.35
CA HIS A 73 6.77 -2.31 -9.39
C HIS A 73 7.99 -1.77 -8.60
N GLY A 74 7.77 -0.83 -7.68
CA GLY A 74 8.79 -0.29 -6.79
C GLY A 74 9.39 -1.34 -5.87
N LYS A 75 10.71 -1.25 -5.63
CA LYS A 75 11.43 -2.20 -4.75
C LYS A 75 11.11 -1.99 -3.27
N GLU A 76 10.64 -0.80 -2.91
CA GLU A 76 10.20 -0.42 -1.57
C GLU A 76 9.07 -1.31 -1.02
N TRP A 77 8.28 -1.93 -1.90
CA TRP A 77 7.13 -2.74 -1.51
C TRP A 77 7.46 -4.21 -1.26
N THR A 78 8.67 -4.64 -1.59
CA THR A 78 9.10 -6.05 -1.53
C THR A 78 8.76 -6.71 -0.20
N LEU A 79 9.05 -6.02 0.91
CA LEU A 79 8.82 -6.57 2.24
C LEU A 79 7.33 -6.65 2.59
N MET A 80 6.53 -5.67 2.15
CA MET A 80 5.08 -5.66 2.35
C MET A 80 4.40 -6.79 1.57
N LEU A 81 4.80 -7.00 0.31
CA LEU A 81 4.31 -8.10 -0.53
C LEU A 81 4.67 -9.46 0.07
N PHE A 82 5.90 -9.61 0.60
CA PHE A 82 6.33 -10.83 1.28
C PHE A 82 5.46 -11.16 2.50
N ILE A 83 5.14 -10.17 3.35
CA ILE A 83 4.26 -10.39 4.51
C ILE A 83 2.84 -10.74 4.08
N GLN A 84 2.30 -10.08 3.06
CA GLN A 84 0.98 -10.41 2.53
C GLN A 84 0.93 -11.88 2.07
N GLU A 85 1.97 -12.39 1.39
CA GLU A 85 2.05 -13.81 1.01
C GLU A 85 2.11 -14.75 2.21
N LEU A 86 2.81 -14.37 3.29
CA LEU A 86 2.87 -15.15 4.53
C LEU A 86 1.56 -15.12 5.32
N ALA A 87 0.80 -14.03 5.25
CA ALA A 87 -0.43 -13.84 6.02
C ALA A 87 -1.68 -14.50 5.40
N ILE A 88 -1.56 -15.12 4.22
CA ILE A 88 -2.65 -15.83 3.52
C ILE A 88 -2.82 -17.29 4.00
N TRP A 89 -2.06 -17.72 5.02
CA TRP A 89 -2.20 -19.04 5.68
C TRP A 89 -3.11 -18.97 6.92
#